data_AF-A0A924IEN9-F1
#
_entry.id   AF-A0A924IEN9-F1
#
_cell.length_a   1.000
_cell.length_b   1.000
_cell.length_c   1.000
_cell.angle_alpha   90.00
_cell.angle_beta   90.00
_cell.angle_gamma   90.00
#
_symmetry.space_group_name_H-M   'P 1'
#
loop_
_entity.id
_entity.type
_entity.pdbx_description
1 polymer ?
#
loop_
_entity_poly.entity_id
_entity_poly.type
_entity_poly.pdbx_seq_one_letter_code
_entity_poly.pdbx_strand_id
1 'polypeptide(L)'
;MKLFLRLFFTFISLSFFHAYALESSNGFVVTAYDDRFRVVSPEKFRSPLEVIVENKTLVRLIGKVVVNNKTNIGFTSIESDKYQRIMVNLKKGDLLHFIPLSPSFQEVELIVGNKIYEIPPKK
;
A
#
# COMPACT_ATOMS: atom_id res chain seq x y z
N MET A 1 39.77 4.12 36.04
CA MET A 1 39.29 5.18 35.12
C MET A 1 39.31 4.78 33.64
N LYS A 2 40.39 4.17 33.11
CA LYS A 2 40.50 3.79 31.68
C LYS A 2 39.50 2.71 31.21
N LEU A 3 39.06 1.80 32.10
CA LEU A 3 38.06 0.76 31.77
C LEU A 3 36.65 1.34 31.59
N PHE A 4 36.27 2.28 32.45
CA PHE A 4 34.96 2.95 32.40
C PHE A 4 34.82 3.81 31.13
N LEU A 5 35.92 4.47 30.72
CA LEU A 5 35.95 5.25 29.48
C LEU A 5 35.81 4.38 28.22
N ARG A 6 36.38 3.17 28.23
CA ARG A 6 36.21 2.18 27.13
C ARG A 6 34.78 1.66 27.06
N LEU A 7 34.15 1.39 28.20
CA LEU A 7 32.74 0.97 28.26
C LEU A 7 31.80 2.05 27.72
N PHE A 8 32.06 3.31 28.08
CA PHE A 8 31.28 4.45 27.59
C PHE A 8 31.39 4.64 26.08
N PHE A 9 32.59 4.50 25.51
CA PHE A 9 32.81 4.57 24.05
C PHE A 9 32.12 3.43 23.28
N THR A 10 32.03 2.25 23.90
CA THR A 10 31.36 1.09 23.29
C THR A 10 29.84 1.25 23.29
N PHE A 11 29.28 1.98 24.26
CA PHE A 11 27.85 2.24 24.34
C PHE A 11 27.38 3.28 23.30
N ILE A 12 28.24 4.25 22.97
CA ILE A 12 27.94 5.29 21.96
C ILE A 12 27.93 4.72 20.53
N SER A 13 28.78 3.72 20.22
CA SER A 13 28.82 3.13 18.87
C SER A 13 27.59 2.27 18.53
N LEU A 14 26.82 1.81 19.52
CA LEU A 14 25.59 1.02 19.32
C LEU A 14 24.38 1.88 18.94
N SER A 15 24.44 3.21 19.09
CA SER A 15 23.29 4.10 18.87
C SER A 15 23.10 4.56 17.42
N PHE A 16 24.02 4.21 16.51
CA PHE A 16 24.01 4.73 15.13
C PHE A 16 23.33 3.83 14.09
N PHE A 17 22.83 2.65 14.47
CA PHE A 17 22.11 1.77 13.53
C PHE A 17 20.61 2.07 13.54
N HIS A 18 20.23 3.25 13.03
CA HIS A 18 18.84 3.46 12.61
C HIS A 18 18.64 2.71 11.27
N ALA A 19 18.19 1.46 11.37
CA ALA A 19 17.77 0.68 10.21
C ALA A 19 16.47 1.29 9.65
N TYR A 20 16.57 1.98 8.53
CA TYR A 20 15.40 2.38 7.76
C TYR A 20 14.80 1.13 7.11
N ALA A 21 13.80 0.52 7.76
CA ALA A 21 13.00 -0.52 7.16
C ALA A 21 12.12 0.13 6.08
N LEU A 22 12.53 0.00 4.81
CA LEU A 22 11.68 0.35 3.69
C LEU A 22 10.56 -0.68 3.63
N GLU A 23 9.32 -0.23 3.84
CA GLU A 23 8.13 -1.06 3.83
C GLU A 23 7.86 -1.56 2.39
N SER A 24 8.53 -2.64 1.98
CA SER A 24 8.30 -3.30 0.70
C SER A 24 7.33 -4.47 0.88
N SER A 25 6.11 -4.25 0.40
CA SER A 25 5.06 -5.27 0.36
C SER A 25 5.26 -6.19 -0.84
N ASN A 26 4.95 -7.48 -0.69
CA ASN A 26 4.94 -8.44 -1.82
C ASN A 26 3.75 -8.22 -2.79
N GLY A 27 2.89 -7.24 -2.53
CA GLY A 27 1.75 -6.82 -3.33
C GLY A 27 1.43 -5.33 -3.18
N PHE A 28 0.27 -4.90 -3.66
CA PHE A 28 -0.20 -3.54 -3.43
C PHE A 28 -0.88 -3.41 -2.08
N VAL A 29 -0.63 -2.31 -1.37
CA VAL A 29 -1.44 -1.88 -0.22
C VAL A 29 -2.07 -0.54 -0.57
N VAL A 30 -3.40 -0.51 -0.62
CA VAL A 30 -4.22 0.66 -0.96
C VAL A 30 -4.96 1.07 0.29
N THR A 31 -4.52 2.16 0.92
CA THR A 31 -5.13 2.69 2.14
C THR A 31 -6.03 3.86 1.78
N ALA A 32 -7.32 3.75 2.07
CA ALA A 32 -8.31 4.81 1.86
C ALA A 32 -8.46 5.67 3.11
N TYR A 33 -8.27 6.97 2.96
CA TYR A 33 -8.60 8.00 3.95
C TYR A 33 -9.77 8.84 3.45
N ASP A 34 -10.39 9.64 4.33
CA ASP A 34 -11.57 10.43 3.97
C ASP A 34 -11.31 11.42 2.82
N ASP A 35 -10.06 11.90 2.68
CA ASP A 35 -9.66 12.91 1.71
C ASP A 35 -8.70 12.41 0.62
N ARG A 36 -8.10 11.24 0.78
CA ARG A 36 -7.05 10.75 -0.14
C ARG A 36 -6.91 9.23 -0.10
N PHE A 37 -6.22 8.70 -1.11
CA PHE A 37 -5.72 7.32 -1.08
C PHE A 37 -4.20 7.33 -0.99
N ARG A 38 -3.63 6.42 -0.21
CA ARG A 38 -2.20 6.13 -0.17
C ARG A 38 -1.97 4.74 -0.76
N VAL A 39 -0.98 4.61 -1.63
CA VAL A 39 -0.63 3.32 -2.23
C VAL A 39 0.83 2.98 -1.98
N VAL A 40 1.06 1.80 -1.42
CA VAL A 40 2.36 1.15 -1.36
C VAL A 40 2.42 0.11 -2.48
N SER A 41 3.41 0.24 -3.36
CA SER A 41 3.58 -0.68 -4.49
C SER A 41 4.64 -1.75 -4.21
N PRO A 42 4.54 -2.93 -4.84
CA PRO A 42 5.60 -3.93 -4.79
C PRO A 42 6.79 -3.49 -5.65
N GLU A 43 8.01 -3.75 -5.19
CA GLU A 43 9.23 -3.38 -5.91
C GLU A 43 9.37 -4.09 -7.26
N LYS A 44 8.85 -5.32 -7.36
CA LYS A 44 8.98 -6.18 -8.54
C LYS A 44 7.65 -6.81 -8.89
N PHE A 45 7.41 -6.96 -10.18
CA PHE A 45 6.23 -7.65 -10.70
C PHE A 45 6.27 -9.14 -10.33
N ARG A 46 5.14 -9.66 -9.85
CA ARG A 46 4.88 -11.08 -9.58
C ARG A 46 3.44 -11.41 -9.95
N SER A 47 3.17 -12.67 -10.28
CA SER A 47 1.82 -13.19 -10.56
C SER A 47 1.68 -14.57 -9.90
N PRO A 48 0.65 -14.82 -9.09
CA PRO A 48 -0.43 -13.90 -8.72
C PRO A 48 0.07 -12.72 -7.85
N LEU A 49 -0.61 -11.59 -7.96
CA LEU A 49 -0.33 -10.38 -7.19
C LEU A 49 -1.43 -10.17 -6.15
N GLU A 50 -1.03 -9.81 -4.93
CA GLU A 50 -1.96 -9.48 -3.84
C GLU A 50 -2.27 -7.98 -3.88
N VAL A 51 -3.55 -7.63 -3.74
CA VAL A 51 -4.03 -6.26 -3.52
C VAL A 51 -4.73 -6.23 -2.18
N ILE A 52 -4.14 -5.53 -1.22
CA ILE A 52 -4.71 -5.29 0.10
C ILE A 52 -5.35 -3.92 0.06
N VAL A 53 -6.65 -3.85 0.31
CA VAL A 53 -7.37 -2.58 0.41
C VAL A 53 -7.72 -2.37 1.88
N GLU A 54 -7.24 -1.29 2.46
CA GLU A 54 -7.48 -0.89 3.85
C GLU A 54 -8.43 0.31 3.88
N ASN A 55 -9.46 0.21 4.71
CA ASN A 55 -10.40 1.29 4.91
C ASN A 55 -10.08 2.02 6.22
N LYS A 56 -9.51 3.22 6.12
CA LYS A 56 -9.28 4.15 7.24
C LYS A 56 -10.24 5.35 7.22
N THR A 57 -11.30 5.25 6.42
CA THR A 57 -12.40 6.24 6.41
C THR A 57 -13.37 5.94 7.54
N LEU A 58 -14.21 6.92 7.89
CA LEU A 58 -15.24 6.75 8.94
C LEU A 58 -16.45 5.91 8.49
N VAL A 59 -16.54 5.57 7.20
CA VAL A 59 -17.69 4.88 6.61
C VAL A 59 -17.25 3.60 5.91
N ARG A 60 -18.22 2.79 5.49
CA ARG A 60 -17.94 1.58 4.71
C ARG A 60 -17.45 1.94 3.30
N LEU A 61 -16.33 1.36 2.90
CA LEU A 61 -15.75 1.48 1.56
C LEU A 61 -16.24 0.34 0.66
N ILE A 62 -16.88 0.70 -0.44
CA ILE A 62 -17.28 -0.20 -1.52
C ILE A 62 -16.44 0.16 -2.73
N GLY A 63 -15.81 -0.83 -3.35
CA GLY A 63 -14.99 -0.64 -4.54
C GLY A 63 -14.93 -1.88 -5.41
N LYS A 64 -14.20 -1.77 -6.52
CA LYS A 64 -13.92 -2.90 -7.41
C LYS A 64 -12.49 -2.85 -7.90
N VAL A 65 -11.92 -4.02 -8.20
CA VAL A 65 -10.60 -4.14 -8.81
C VAL A 65 -10.77 -4.49 -10.28
N VAL A 66 -10.13 -3.73 -11.16
CA VAL A 66 -10.27 -3.88 -12.62
C VAL A 66 -8.90 -4.05 -13.27
N VAL A 67 -8.81 -5.00 -14.19
CA VAL A 67 -7.64 -5.23 -15.03
C VAL A 67 -7.94 -4.77 -16.47
N ASN A 68 -7.01 -4.02 -17.06
CA ASN A 68 -7.08 -3.50 -18.43
C ASN A 68 -8.39 -2.75 -18.76
N ASN A 69 -8.98 -2.10 -17.76
CA ASN A 69 -10.25 -1.35 -17.84
C ASN A 69 -11.45 -2.18 -18.35
N LYS A 70 -11.34 -3.51 -18.34
CA LYS A 70 -12.35 -4.43 -18.93
C LYS A 70 -12.72 -5.57 -18.00
N THR A 71 -11.74 -6.17 -17.34
CA THR A 71 -11.97 -7.37 -16.51
C THR A 71 -12.18 -6.95 -15.06
N ASN A 72 -13.42 -7.03 -14.58
CA ASN A 72 -13.72 -6.87 -13.16
C ASN A 72 -13.33 -8.16 -12.43
N ILE A 73 -12.34 -8.05 -11.54
CA ILE A 73 -11.86 -9.18 -10.73
C ILE A 73 -12.80 -9.44 -9.55
N GLY A 74 -13.51 -8.40 -9.09
CA GLY A 74 -14.49 -8.53 -8.02
C GLY A 74 -14.83 -7.19 -7.38
N PHE A 75 -15.93 -7.18 -6.64
CA PHE A 75 -16.34 -6.09 -5.76
C PHE A 75 -15.87 -6.38 -4.34
N THR A 76 -15.52 -5.32 -3.62
CA THR A 76 -15.13 -5.36 -2.21
C THR A 76 -16.03 -4.42 -1.42
N SER A 77 -16.37 -4.84 -0.20
CA SER A 77 -17.12 -4.06 0.78
C SER A 77 -16.42 -4.18 2.11
N ILE A 78 -15.79 -3.10 2.55
CA ILE A 78 -14.84 -3.06 3.67
C ILE A 78 -15.37 -2.10 4.71
N GLU A 79 -15.71 -2.60 5.89
CA GLU A 79 -16.11 -1.75 7.02
C GLU A 79 -14.96 -0.84 7.48
N SER A 80 -15.29 0.23 8.21
CA SER A 80 -14.30 1.13 8.82
C SER A 80 -13.25 0.36 9.62
N ASP A 81 -12.00 0.77 9.53
CA ASP A 81 -10.82 0.18 10.16
C ASP A 81 -10.52 -1.28 9.80
N LYS A 82 -11.16 -1.82 8.76
CA LYS A 82 -10.89 -3.17 8.25
C LYS A 82 -10.11 -3.13 6.95
N TYR A 83 -9.65 -4.31 6.54
CA TYR A 83 -9.01 -4.51 5.25
C TYR A 83 -9.56 -5.75 4.56
N GLN A 84 -9.43 -5.80 3.23
CA GLN A 84 -9.72 -6.97 2.43
C GLN A 84 -8.56 -7.25 1.48
N ARG A 85 -8.27 -8.55 1.27
CA ARG A 85 -7.26 -9.02 0.32
C ARG A 85 -7.91 -9.58 -0.92
N ILE A 86 -7.33 -9.24 -2.07
CA ILE A 86 -7.80 -9.64 -3.39
C ILE A 86 -6.59 -10.18 -4.15
N MET A 87 -6.66 -11.44 -4.57
CA MET A 87 -5.62 -12.06 -5.39
C MET A 87 -5.94 -11.83 -6.87
N VAL A 88 -4.99 -11.28 -7.61
CA VAL A 88 -5.15 -10.95 -9.03
C VAL A 88 -4.09 -11.65 -9.86
N ASN A 89 -4.52 -12.37 -10.89
CA ASN A 89 -3.62 -12.93 -11.89
C ASN A 89 -3.36 -11.88 -12.97
N LEU A 90 -2.16 -11.30 -12.96
CA LEU A 90 -1.74 -10.31 -13.96
C LEU A 90 -0.72 -10.90 -14.93
N LYS A 91 -0.73 -10.39 -16.16
CA LYS A 91 0.34 -10.54 -17.14
C LYS A 91 1.19 -9.27 -17.15
N LYS A 92 2.45 -9.40 -17.60
CA LYS A 92 3.35 -8.25 -17.73
C LYS A 92 2.76 -7.26 -18.73
N GLY A 93 2.60 -6.00 -18.30
CA GLY A 93 2.01 -4.93 -19.11
C GLY A 93 0.51 -4.71 -18.87
N ASP A 94 -0.14 -5.55 -18.07
CA ASP A 94 -1.53 -5.31 -17.66
C ASP A 94 -1.62 -4.06 -16.75
N LEU A 95 -2.67 -3.27 -16.96
CA LEU A 95 -3.01 -2.14 -16.11
C LEU A 95 -3.97 -2.59 -15.01
N LEU A 96 -3.64 -2.31 -13.76
CA LEU A 96 -4.45 -2.65 -12.61
C LEU A 96 -4.99 -1.37 -11.96
N HIS A 97 -6.29 -1.33 -11.70
CA HIS A 97 -6.93 -0.19 -11.04
C HIS A 97 -7.80 -0.66 -9.88
N PHE A 98 -7.80 0.12 -8.80
CA PHE A 98 -8.84 0.08 -7.78
C PHE A 98 -9.81 1.24 -8.01
N ILE A 99 -11.10 0.94 -8.10
CA ILE A 99 -12.15 1.93 -8.37
C ILE A 99 -13.09 1.98 -7.16
N PRO A 100 -12.99 3.02 -6.31
CA PRO A 100 -13.91 3.24 -5.20
C PRO A 100 -15.27 3.72 -5.71
N LEU A 101 -16.32 2.99 -5.34
CA LEU A 101 -17.70 3.23 -5.74
C LEU A 101 -18.49 3.99 -4.65
N SER A 102 -18.17 3.76 -3.38
CA SER A 102 -18.77 4.46 -2.24
C SER A 102 -17.82 4.44 -1.03
N PRO A 103 -17.41 5.58 -0.47
CA PRO A 103 -17.56 6.92 -1.05
C PRO A 103 -16.90 6.97 -2.44
N SER A 104 -17.56 7.64 -3.39
CA SER A 104 -17.05 7.75 -4.75
C SER A 104 -15.78 8.60 -4.75
N PHE A 105 -14.74 8.15 -5.43
CA PHE A 105 -13.48 8.86 -5.58
C PHE A 105 -12.92 8.62 -6.97
N GLN A 106 -11.80 9.27 -7.31
CA GLN A 106 -11.12 8.98 -8.56
C GLN A 106 -10.53 7.58 -8.60
N GLU A 107 -10.35 7.05 -9.80
CA GLU A 107 -9.72 5.76 -10.02
C GLU A 107 -8.28 5.77 -9.51
N VAL A 108 -7.91 4.70 -8.82
CA VAL A 108 -6.59 4.52 -8.21
C VAL A 108 -5.81 3.55 -9.08
N GLU A 109 -4.91 4.09 -9.91
CA GLU A 109 -4.01 3.29 -10.74
C GLU A 109 -2.94 2.63 -9.87
N LEU A 110 -2.77 1.31 -10.03
CA LEU A 110 -1.84 0.49 -9.25
C LEU A 110 -0.59 0.17 -10.09
N ILE A 111 0.43 1.01 -9.96
CA ILE A 111 1.67 0.92 -10.74
C ILE A 111 2.77 0.19 -9.95
N VAL A 112 3.28 -0.93 -10.50
CA VAL A 112 4.36 -1.72 -9.90
C VAL A 112 5.70 -0.99 -9.98
N GLY A 113 6.50 -1.07 -8.92
CA GLY A 113 7.83 -0.47 -8.86
C GLY A 113 7.84 1.03 -8.52
N ASN A 114 6.67 1.64 -8.36
CA ASN A 114 6.58 3.00 -7.84
C ASN A 114 6.93 3.04 -6.34
N LYS A 115 7.55 4.13 -5.90
CA LYS A 115 7.62 4.44 -4.45
C LYS A 115 6.20 4.66 -3.91
N ILE A 116 6.05 4.78 -2.59
CA ILE A 116 4.77 5.14 -1.98
C ILE A 116 4.25 6.44 -2.60
N TYR A 117 2.99 6.46 -3.05
CA TYR A 117 2.34 7.64 -3.62
C TYR A 117 0.97 7.89 -3.01
N GLU A 118 0.52 9.14 -3.11
CA GLU A 118 -0.80 9.58 -2.65
C GLU A 118 -1.63 10.11 -3.83
N ILE A 119 -2.94 9.91 -3.72
CA ILE A 119 -3.93 10.25 -4.72
C ILE A 119 -4.90 11.22 -4.05
N PRO A 120 -4.77 12.53 -4.32
CA PRO A 120 -5.60 13.56 -3.71
C PRO A 120 -7.03 13.55 -4.29
N PRO A 121 -7.98 14.26 -3.67
CA PRO A 121 -9.33 14.38 -4.20
C PRO A 121 -9.31 15.23 -5.47
N LYS A 122 -10.20 14.92 -6.42
CA LYS A 122 -10.41 15.81 -7.58
C LYS A 122 -10.97 17.14 -7.07
N LYS A 123 -10.35 18.24 -7.51
CA LYS A 123 -10.87 19.59 -7.30
C LYS A 123 -12.09 19.85 -8.18
#